data_AF-A0A7C3N152-F1
#
_entry.id   AF-A0A7C3N152-F1
#
_cell.length_a   1.000
_cell.length_b   1.000
_cell.length_c   1.000
_cell.angle_alpha   90.00
_cell.angle_beta   90.00
_cell.angle_gamma   90.00
#
_symmetry.space_group_name_H-M   'P 1'
#
loop_
_entity.id
_entity.type
_entity.pdbx_description
1 polymer ?
#
loop_
_entity_poly.entity_id
_entity_poly.type
_entity_poly.pdbx_seq_one_letter_code
_entity_poly.pdbx_strand_id
1 'polypeptide(L)' 'MPGQIGLIQATEVIKLILGKGKPLVGQFLVYNSLEVDFRVFAVRKNPSCHLCNPEPKIKELVDYNQVCSLDEGAHHATV' A
#
# COMPACT_ATOMS: atom_id res chain seq x y z
N MET A 1 -1.16 -17.55 -4.28
CA MET A 1 -2.01 -17.27 -3.10
C MET A 1 -2.45 -15.78 -2.99
N PRO A 2 -2.83 -15.06 -4.07
CA PRO A 2 -3.29 -13.67 -3.93
C PRO A 2 -4.69 -13.54 -3.29
N GLY A 3 -5.55 -14.56 -3.44
CA GLY A 3 -6.93 -14.53 -2.95
C GLY A 3 -7.07 -14.37 -1.42
N GLN A 4 -6.15 -14.92 -0.63
CA GLN A 4 -6.19 -14.75 0.83
C GLN A 4 -5.95 -13.29 1.24
N ILE A 5 -4.96 -12.64 0.63
CA ILE A 5 -4.68 -11.23 0.89
C ILE A 5 -5.88 -10.36 0.45
N GLY A 6 -6.48 -10.66 -0.71
CA GLY A 6 -7.68 -9.97 -1.17
C GLY A 6 -8.86 -10.10 -0.20
N LEU A 7 -9.09 -11.29 0.37
CA LEU A 7 -10.15 -11.50 1.36
C LEU A 7 -9.85 -10.75 2.68
N ILE A 8 -8.59 -10.71 3.11
CA ILE A 8 -8.17 -9.90 4.27
C ILE A 8 -8.45 -8.43 4.00
N GLN A 9 -8.07 -7.89 2.84
CA GLN A 9 -8.36 -6.51 2.44
C GLN A 9 -9.87 -6.22 2.41
N ALA A 10 -10.68 -7.09 1.82
CA ALA A 10 -12.14 -6.94 1.80
C ALA A 10 -12.74 -6.94 3.21
N THR A 11 -12.21 -7.78 4.10
CA THR A 11 -12.63 -7.81 5.51
C THR A 11 -12.26 -6.51 6.24
N GLU A 12 -11.09 -5.92 5.99
CA GLU A 12 -10.73 -4.61 6.55
C GLU A 12 -11.70 -3.51 6.09
N VAL A 13 -12.11 -3.52 4.82
CA VAL A 13 -13.10 -2.57 4.29
C VAL A 13 -14.43 -2.68 5.04
N ILE A 14 -14.92 -3.91 5.27
CA ILE A 14 -16.16 -4.13 6.03
C ILE A 14 -16.03 -3.61 7.46
N LYS A 15 -14.90 -3.86 8.15
CA LYS A 15 -14.67 -3.34 9.51
C LYS A 15 -14.71 -1.81 9.56
N LEU A 16 -14.11 -1.14 8.57
CA LEU A 16 -14.11 0.31 8.46
C LEU A 16 -15.51 0.87 8.21
N ILE A 17 -16.27 0.29 7.27
CA ILE A 17 -17.65 0.72 6.96
C ILE A 17 -18.56 0.60 8.18
N LEU A 18 -18.45 -0.52 8.91
CA LEU A 18 -19.30 -0.78 10.07
C LEU A 18 -18.83 -0.06 11.34
N GLY A 19 -17.62 0.51 11.36
CA GLY A 19 -16.99 1.05 12.56
C GLY A 19 -16.82 0.00 13.67
N LYS A 20 -16.64 -1.27 13.31
CA LYS A 20 -16.60 -2.41 14.26
C LYS A 20 -15.28 -3.17 14.18
N GLY A 21 -14.89 -3.76 15.32
CA GLY A 21 -13.68 -4.56 15.46
C GLY A 21 -12.42 -3.70 15.62
N LYS A 22 -11.26 -4.30 15.33
CA LYS A 22 -9.96 -3.63 15.37
C LYS A 22 -9.36 -3.63 13.95
N PRO A 23 -9.47 -2.53 13.18
CA PRO A 23 -8.86 -2.43 11.86
C PRO A 23 -7.34 -2.50 11.93
N LEU A 24 -6.70 -2.97 10.86
CA LEU A 24 -5.24 -2.98 10.69
C LEU A 24 -4.66 -1.59 10.33
N VAL A 25 -5.39 -0.52 10.63
CA VAL A 25 -4.93 0.86 10.37
C VAL A 25 -3.65 1.12 11.16
N GLY A 26 -2.63 1.63 10.47
CA GLY A 26 -1.31 1.89 11.06
C GLY A 26 -0.51 0.62 11.37
N GLN A 27 -0.91 -0.53 10.82
CA GLN A 27 -0.22 -1.81 10.98
C GLN A 27 0.23 -2.37 9.63
N PHE A 28 1.34 -3.10 9.62
CA PHE A 28 1.85 -3.82 8.46
C PHE A 28 1.72 -5.31 8.71
N LEU A 29 0.89 -5.98 7.90
CA LEU A 29 0.66 -7.42 7.95
C LEU A 29 1.59 -8.12 6.97
N VAL A 30 2.35 -9.10 7.46
CA VAL A 30 3.15 -10.02 6.65
C VAL A 30 2.55 -11.42 6.80
N TYR A 31 2.23 -12.05 5.67
CA TYR A 31 1.76 -13.42 5.61
C TYR A 31 2.87 -14.33 5.10
N ASN A 32 3.34 -15.26 5.93
CA ASN A 32 4.24 -16.34 5.52
C ASN A 32 3.40 -17.55 5.13
N SER A 33 3.22 -17.81 3.84
CA SER A 33 2.38 -18.91 3.37
C SER A 33 3.00 -20.29 3.57
N LEU A 34 4.32 -20.40 3.70
CA LEU A 34 4.98 -21.70 3.89
C LEU A 34 4.71 -22.25 5.29
N GLU A 35 4.67 -21.36 6.28
CA GLU A 35 4.41 -21.69 7.68
C GLU A 35 2.96 -21.40 8.11
N VAL A 36 2.17 -20.78 7.23
CA VAL A 36 0.81 -20.27 7.50
C VAL A 36 0.81 -19.34 8.72
N ASP A 37 1.78 -18.43 8.75
CA ASP A 37 2.01 -17.51 9.86
C ASP A 37 1.66 -16.05 9.48
N PHE A 38 1.18 -15.30 10.46
CA PHE A 38 0.81 -13.88 10.30
C PHE A 38 1.56 -13.03 11.32
N ARG A 39 2.39 -12.12 10.80
CA ARG A 39 3.14 -11.16 11.62
C ARG A 39 2.62 -9.75 11.39
N VAL A 40 2.44 -9.01 12.47
CA VAL A 40 1.90 -7.66 12.44
C VAL A 40 2.84 -6.71 13.14
N PHE A 41 3.19 -5.61 12.47
CA PHE A 41 4.08 -4.58 12.99
C PHE A 41 3.36 -3.24 13.04
N ALA A 42 3.61 -2.44 14.06
CA ALA A 42 3.14 -1.06 14.09
C ALA A 42 3.96 -0.20 13.13
N VAL A 43 3.28 0.53 12.24
CA VAL A 43 3.90 1.49 11.33
C VAL A 43 3.70 2.90 11.86
N ARG A 44 4.78 3.68 11.91
CA ARG A 44 4.76 5.09 12.28
C ARG A 44 5.03 5.94 11.05
N LYS A 45 4.40 7.12 10.98
CA LYS A 45 4.72 8.10 9.95
C LYS A 45 6.18 8.51 10.09
N ASN A 46 6.90 8.57 8.98
CA ASN A 46 8.24 9.16 8.93
C ASN A 46 8.10 10.69 8.96
N PRO A 47 8.66 11.40 9.96
CA PRO A 47 8.60 12.87 10.02
C PRO A 47 9.26 13.56 8.81
N SER A 48 10.24 12.90 8.18
CA SER A 48 10.93 13.39 6.99
C SER A 48 10.24 12.99 5.68
N CYS A 49 9.02 12.41 5.72
CA CYS A 49 8.31 11.99 4.52
C CYS A 49 7.89 13.19 3.67
N HIS A 50 8.37 13.28 2.44
CA HIS A 50 8.05 14.38 1.52
C HIS A 50 6.57 14.43 1.07
N LEU A 51 5.77 13.41 1.39
CA LEU A 51 4.35 13.30 1.01
C LEU A 51 3.37 13.57 2.16
N CYS A 52 3.65 13.08 3.37
CA CYS A 52 2.66 13.06 4.46
C CYS A 52 3.15 13.71 5.77
N ASN A 53 4.30 14.39 5.73
CA ASN A 53 4.71 15.28 6.81
C ASN A 53 3.84 16.57 6.83
N PRO A 54 3.93 17.44 7.87
CA PRO A 54 3.16 18.67 7.94
C PRO A 54 3.46 19.70 6.83
N GLU A 55 4.63 19.62 6.20
CA GLU A 55 5.07 20.49 5.10
C GLU A 55 5.41 19.65 3.85
N PRO A 56 4.40 19.11 3.15
CA PRO A 56 4.61 18.21 2.04
C PRO A 56 5.26 18.92 0.85
N LYS A 57 6.28 18.26 0.27
CA LYS A 57 7.02 18.75 -0.91
C LYS A 57 6.43 18.21 -2.21
N ILE A 58 5.86 17.02 -2.18
CA ILE A 58 5.17 16.42 -3.32
C ILE A 58 3.74 16.97 -3.35
N LYS A 59 3.43 17.80 -4.35
CA LYS A 59 2.13 18.49 -4.49
C LYS A 59 1.36 18.10 -5.74
N GLU A 60 2.04 17.48 -6.69
CA GLU A 60 1.48 17.09 -7.98
C GLU A 60 1.81 15.63 -8.24
N LEU A 61 0.95 14.98 -9.01
CA LEU A 61 1.16 13.59 -9.42
C LEU A 61 2.17 13.56 -10.55
N VAL A 62 3.11 12.63 -10.46
CA VAL A 62 3.98 12.25 -11.57
C VAL A 62 3.33 11.04 -12.23
N ASP A 63 3.13 11.09 -13.53
CA ASP A 63 2.69 9.91 -14.27
C ASP A 63 3.82 8.90 -14.32
N TYR A 64 3.59 7.76 -13.66
CA TYR A 64 4.46 6.60 -13.77
C TYR A 64 3.91 5.73 -14.89
N ASN A 65 4.70 5.54 -15.96
CA ASN A 65 4.41 4.52 -16.97
C ASN A 65 4.57 3.14 -16.32
N GLN A 66 3.51 2.65 -15.67
CA GLN A 66 3.51 1.34 -15.02
C GLN A 66 3.30 0.26 -16.08
N VAL A 67 4.40 -0.41 -16.44
CA VAL A 67 4.40 -1.49 -17.41
C VAL A 67 4.16 -2.81 -16.67
N CYS A 68 3.13 -3.56 -17.05
CA CYS A 68 2.95 -4.96 -16.63
C CYS A 68 3.82 -5.93 -17.46
N SER A 69 4.75 -5.42 -18.24
CA SER A 69 5.68 -6.17 -19.08
C SER A 69 7.04 -5.49 -18.99
N LEU A 70 8.05 -6.18 -18.48
CA LEU A 70 9.42 -5.70 -18.57
C LEU A 70 9.86 -5.87 -20.02
N ASP A 71 9.95 -4.77 -20.76
CA ASP A 71 10.92 -4.60 -21.84
C ASP A 71 11.23 -3.10 -22.03
N GLU A 72 12.52 -2.84 -22.25
CA GLU A 72 13.18 -1.54 -22.22
C GLU A 72 12.89 -0.67 -23.44
N GLY A 73 12.96 0.66 -23.25
CA GLY A 73 13.36 1.56 -24.33
C GLY A 73 12.32 2.58 -24.79
N ALA A 74 12.62 3.84 -24.46
CA ALA A 74 12.37 5.02 -25.28
C ALA A 74 10.91 5.55 -25.41
N HIS A 75 10.63 6.70 -24.78
CA HIS A 75 10.68 7.99 -25.46
C HIS A 75 9.92 9.07 -24.67
N HIS A 76 10.63 10.16 -24.36
CA HIS A 76 10.03 11.49 -24.35
C HIS A 76 9.41 11.77 -25.71
N ALA A 77 8.10 12.03 -25.74
CA ALA A 77 7.46 12.77 -26.82
C ALA A 77 6.28 13.57 -26.23
N THR A 78 6.58 14.85 -25.97
CA THR A 78 5.74 16.05 -26.07
C THR A 78 4.23 15.86 -26.23
N VAL A 79 3.48 16.42 -25.27
CA VAL A 79 2.15 17.02 -25.48
C VAL A 79 2.24 18.48 -25.06
#